data_AF-A0A9E0KK86-F1
#
_entry.id   AF-A0A9E0KK86-F1
#
_cell.length_a   1.000
_cell.length_b   1.000
_cell.length_c   1.000
_cell.angle_alpha   90.00
_cell.angle_beta   90.00
_cell.angle_gamma   90.00
#
_symmetry.space_group_name_H-M   'P 1'
#
loop_
_entity.id
_entity.type
_entity.pdbx_description
1 polymer ?
#
loop_
_entity_poly.entity_id
_entity_poly.type
_entity_poly.pdbx_seq_one_letter_code
_entity_poly.pdbx_strand_id
1 'polypeptide(L)' 'MSLFVKIIVDNHSQQDNFLTEHGICVYVETPTHKCLVDVGASDKFIRNAEQMGIDIAQID' A
#
# COMPACT_ATOMS: atom_id res chain seq x y z
N MET A 1 13.52 3.94 16.95
CA MET A 1 12.18 4.29 16.43
C MET A 1 12.19 3.96 14.95
N SER A 2 11.40 2.98 14.50
CA SER A 2 11.39 2.51 13.11
C SER A 2 10.18 3.07 12.37
N LEU A 3 10.42 3.55 11.16
CA LEU A 3 9.41 3.93 10.17
C LEU A 3 9.42 2.86 9.09
N PHE A 4 8.28 2.26 8.80
CA PHE A 4 8.11 1.35 7.68
C PHE A 4 7.31 2.03 6.58
N VAL A 5 7.79 1.90 5.35
CA VAL A 5 7.14 2.45 4.16
C VAL A 5 7.08 1.34 3.11
N LYS A 6 5.89 1.08 2.56
CA LYS A 6 5.70 0.14 1.46
C LYS A 6 4.86 0.79 0.38
N ILE A 7 5.32 0.67 -0.86
CA ILE A 7 4.51 1.03 -2.02
C ILE A 7 3.52 -0.11 -2.27
N ILE A 8 2.23 0.17 -2.10
CA ILE A 8 1.18 -0.81 -2.36
C ILE A 8 0.82 -0.80 -3.84
N VAL A 9 0.72 0.39 -4.45
CA VAL A 9 0.42 0.58 -5.88
C VAL A 9 1.30 1.69 -6.43
N ASP A 10 1.84 1.47 -7.62
CA ASP A 10 2.52 2.47 -8.44
C ASP A 10 2.24 2.15 -9.93
N ASN A 11 2.69 3.03 -10.81
CA ASN A 11 2.70 2.84 -12.26
C ASN A 11 3.51 1.59 -12.68
N HIS A 12 4.47 1.19 -11.86
CA HIS A 12 5.35 0.05 -12.13
C HIS A 12 5.45 -0.90 -10.93
N SER A 13 5.64 -2.19 -11.22
CA SER A 13 5.95 -3.21 -10.23
C SER A 13 7.22 -3.95 -10.65
N GLN A 14 8.02 -4.37 -9.67
CA GLN A 14 9.15 -5.27 -9.88
C GLN A 14 8.74 -6.75 -9.86
N GLN A 15 7.50 -7.03 -9.48
CA GLN A 15 6.96 -8.39 -9.36
C GLN A 15 5.63 -8.49 -10.13
N ASP A 16 5.53 -9.46 -11.01
CA ASP A 16 4.41 -9.62 -11.95
C ASP A 16 3.06 -9.93 -11.28
N ASN A 17 3.07 -10.36 -10.00
CA ASN A 17 1.86 -10.70 -9.26
C ASN A 17 1.12 -9.49 -8.67
N PHE A 18 1.74 -8.31 -8.65
CA PHE A 18 1.12 -7.08 -8.15
C PHE A 18 0.48 -6.28 -9.27
N LEU A 19 -0.68 -5.71 -8.97
CA LEU A 19 -1.43 -4.87 -9.89
C LEU A 19 -0.81 -3.47 -9.95
N THR A 20 -0.64 -2.92 -11.16
CA THR A 20 -0.16 -1.55 -11.38
C THR A 20 -1.25 -0.66 -11.96
N GLU A 21 -1.13 0.64 -11.77
CA GLU A 21 -1.96 1.66 -12.42
C GLU A 21 -1.27 3.03 -12.41
N HIS A 22 -1.77 3.96 -13.24
CA HIS A 22 -1.40 5.36 -13.11
C HIS A 22 -2.03 5.95 -11.83
N GLY A 23 -1.28 5.86 -10.74
CA GLY A 23 -1.73 6.21 -9.39
C GLY A 23 -0.71 5.73 -8.35
N ILE A 24 -0.85 6.20 -7.12
CA ILE A 24 0.04 5.86 -6.02
C ILE A 24 -0.77 5.51 -4.78
N CYS A 25 -0.35 4.48 -4.06
CA CYS A 25 -0.82 4.21 -2.71
C CYS A 25 0.36 3.70 -1.88
N VAL A 26 0.62 4.36 -0.75
CA VAL A 26 1.74 4.04 0.13
C VAL A 26 1.24 3.70 1.51
N TYR A 27 1.65 2.55 2.03
CA TYR A 27 1.49 2.20 3.43
C TYR A 27 2.62 2.80 4.25
N VAL A 28 2.25 3.50 5.33
CA VAL A 28 3.19 4.06 6.30
C VAL A 28 2.84 3.55 7.70
N GLU A 29 3.82 2.94 8.37
CA GLU A 29 3.68 2.44 9.73
C GLU A 29 4.76 3.03 10.63
N THR A 30 4.30 3.58 11.75
CA THR A 30 5.11 4.08 12.86
C THR A 30 4.81 3.22 14.09
N PRO A 31 5.52 3.39 15.23
CA PRO A 31 5.19 2.65 16.44
C PRO A 31 3.77 2.90 16.99
N THR A 32 3.08 3.95 16.55
CA THR A 32 1.78 4.37 17.10
C THR A 32 0.68 4.59 16.08
N HIS A 33 0.99 4.60 14.78
CA HIS A 33 0.03 4.91 13.72
C HIS A 33 0.29 4.07 12.48
N LYS A 34 -0.78 3.76 11.76
CA LYS A 34 -0.78 3.12 10.46
C LYS A 34 -1.65 3.93 9.52
N CYS A 35 -1.09 4.50 8.47
CA CYS A 35 -1.85 5.29 7.51
C CYS A 35 -1.56 4.88 6.07
N LEU A 36 -2.50 5.20 5.19
CA LEU A 36 -2.29 5.22 3.75
C LEU A 36 -2.03 6.65 3.30
N VAL A 37 -1.03 6.84 2.46
CA VAL A 37 -0.83 8.06 1.70
C VAL A 37 -1.35 7.80 0.29
N ASP A 38 -2.44 8.49 -0.04
CA ASP A 38 -3.22 8.30 -1.27
C ASP A 38 -3.80 6.87 -1.39
N VAL A 39 -4.68 6.66 -2.37
CA VAL A 39 -5.38 5.39 -2.61
C VAL A 39 -5.43 5.03 -4.09
N GLY A 40 -4.62 5.69 -4.92
CA GLY A 40 -4.58 5.46 -6.35
C GLY A 40 -5.87 5.83 -7.06
N ALA A 41 -6.08 5.21 -8.22
CA ALA A 41 -7.22 5.44 -9.10
C ALA A 41 -8.30 4.35 -8.99
N SER A 42 -8.02 3.23 -8.32
CA SER A 42 -8.97 2.11 -8.19
C SER A 42 -8.76 1.29 -6.92
N ASP A 43 -9.52 0.20 -6.77
CA ASP A 43 -9.43 -0.73 -5.64
C ASP A 43 -8.21 -1.68 -5.71
N LYS A 44 -7.32 -1.51 -6.70
CA LYS A 44 -6.10 -2.33 -6.84
C LYS A 44 -5.22 -2.33 -5.59
N PHE A 45 -5.19 -1.22 -4.84
CA PHE A 45 -4.42 -1.16 -3.59
C PHE A 45 -4.92 -2.15 -2.54
N ILE A 46 -6.23 -2.43 -2.51
CA ILE A 46 -6.82 -3.41 -1.59
C ILE A 46 -6.26 -4.80 -1.90
N ARG A 47 -6.24 -5.19 -3.18
CA ARG A 47 -5.72 -6.50 -3.62
C ARG A 47 -4.22 -6.64 -3.37
N ASN A 48 -3.44 -5.61 -3.64
CA ASN A 48 -2.00 -5.63 -3.38
C ASN A 48 -1.72 -5.66 -1.87
N ALA A 49 -2.48 -4.91 -1.05
CA ALA A 49 -2.35 -4.93 0.40
C ALA A 49 -2.64 -6.32 0.98
N GLU A 50 -3.71 -7.00 0.52
CA GLU A 50 -4.00 -8.39 0.87
C GLU A 50 -2.81 -9.32 0.56
N GLN A 51 -2.24 -9.23 -0.66
CA GLN A 51 -1.07 -10.01 -1.05
C GLN A 51 0.20 -9.69 -0.24
N MET A 52 0.34 -8.45 0.24
CA MET A 52 1.47 -8.01 1.08
C MET A 52 1.27 -8.30 2.58
N GLY A 53 0.13 -8.90 2.96
CA GLY A 53 -0.22 -9.15 4.36
C GLY A 53 -0.52 -7.87 5.16
N ILE A 54 -0.94 -6.80 4.49
CA ILE A 54 -1.33 -5.53 5.09
C ILE A 54 -2.85 -5.55 5.30
N ASP A 55 -3.28 -5.58 6.56
CA ASP A 55 -4.69 -5.46 6.93
C ASP A 55 -5.12 -3.99 6.92
N ILE A 56 -5.78 -3.57 5.83
CA ILE A 56 -6.25 -2.20 5.67
C ILE A 56 -7.34 -1.79 6.68
N ALA A 57 -7.98 -2.75 7.36
CA ALA A 57 -8.94 -2.44 8.42
C ALA A 57 -8.26 -1.93 9.70
N GLN A 58 -6.92 -2.04 9.79
CA GLN A 58 -6.11 -1.49 10.89
C GLN A 58 -5.51 -0.12 10.58
N ILE A 59 -5.87 0.48 9.44
CA ILE A 59 -5.47 1.83 9.08
C ILE A 59 -6.31 2.83 9.89
N ASP A 60 -5.66 3.90 10.37
CA ASP A 60 -6.27 4.99 11.16
C ASP A 60 -7.27 5.84 10.35
#